data_AF-A0A2M6ULP5-F1
#
_entry.id   AF-A0A2M6ULP5-F1
#
_cell.length_a   1.000
_cell.length_b   1.000
_cell.length_c   1.000
_cell.angle_alpha   90.00
_cell.angle_beta   90.00
_cell.angle_gamma   90.00
#
_symmetry.space_group_name_H-M   'P 1'
#
loop_
_entity.id
_entity.type
_entity.pdbx_description
1 polymer ?
#
loop_
_entity_poly.entity_id
_entity_poly.type
_entity_poly.pdbx_seq_one_letter_code
_entity_poly.pdbx_strand_id
1 'polypeptide(L)'
;MSPDSAPAAQEPDIPTAHAAPPGLLDLFLAFARMSLAGFGGVLVFARRAIVEQHRWMTADEFNETFALCHFLPGPNIVNLSVVFGSRLRGIAGGVAAFAGLLLPPTLIMTVLAIAYARFGDLDVLRRSLAGISCAAVGLLIAVVFRMMTPLLKRMDPLALILMLGVFLAIGVLRLPLPAVLLVAIPVSIGATYFLRRKVAA
;
A
#
# COMPACT_ATOMS: atom_id res chain seq x y z
N MET A 1 12.16 -50.89 33.72
CA MET A 1 11.36 -49.70 34.07
C MET A 1 12.37 -48.60 34.40
N SER A 2 12.77 -47.87 33.36
CA SER A 2 13.60 -46.66 33.49
C SER A 2 12.80 -45.52 32.86
N PRO A 3 12.54 -44.43 33.60
CA PRO A 3 11.74 -43.30 33.14
C PRO A 3 12.58 -42.32 32.30
N ASP A 4 11.90 -41.37 31.67
CA ASP A 4 12.42 -40.20 30.95
C ASP A 4 13.01 -40.40 29.54
N SER A 5 12.12 -40.76 28.61
CA SER A 5 12.18 -40.21 27.25
C SER A 5 11.42 -38.88 27.24
N ALA A 6 12.08 -37.80 27.69
CA ALA A 6 11.58 -36.45 27.45
C ALA A 6 11.47 -36.23 25.93
N PRO A 7 10.35 -35.72 25.39
CA PRO A 7 10.25 -35.40 23.98
C PRO A 7 11.28 -34.31 23.68
N ALA A 8 12.16 -34.59 22.71
CA ALA A 8 13.13 -33.64 22.18
C ALA A 8 12.41 -32.31 21.93
N ALA A 9 12.76 -31.29 22.71
CA ALA A 9 12.35 -29.92 22.45
C ALA A 9 12.85 -29.60 21.05
N GLN A 10 11.92 -29.53 20.10
CA GLN A 10 12.21 -29.14 18.75
C GLN A 10 12.54 -27.65 18.83
N GLU A 11 13.83 -27.34 18.88
CA GLU A 11 14.33 -25.97 18.73
C GLU A 11 13.67 -25.38 17.47
N PRO A 12 12.98 -24.24 17.57
CA PRO A 12 12.45 -23.60 16.38
C PRO A 12 13.63 -23.29 15.46
N ASP A 13 13.61 -23.91 14.29
CA ASP A 13 14.52 -23.64 13.18
C ASP A 13 14.21 -22.22 12.67
N ILE A 14 14.84 -21.21 13.29
CA ILE A 14 14.74 -19.82 12.86
C ILE A 14 15.89 -19.58 11.87
N PRO A 15 15.62 -19.46 10.56
CA PRO A 15 16.63 -18.96 9.62
C PRO A 15 16.91 -17.47 9.90
N THR A 16 17.77 -17.19 10.89
CA THR A 16 18.16 -15.86 11.36
C THR A 16 19.34 -15.29 10.57
N ALA A 17 19.25 -15.27 9.24
CA ALA A 17 20.22 -14.50 8.43
C ALA A 17 19.71 -13.07 8.25
N HIS A 18 19.73 -12.27 9.32
CA HIS A 18 19.53 -10.82 9.22
C HIS A 18 20.83 -10.18 8.71
N ALA A 19 20.76 -9.44 7.62
CA ALA A 19 21.88 -8.60 7.19
C ALA A 19 22.20 -7.56 8.29
N ALA A 20 23.46 -7.11 8.36
CA ALA A 20 23.89 -6.11 9.33
C ALA A 20 22.98 -4.87 9.30
N PRO A 21 22.66 -4.27 10.46
CA PRO A 21 21.69 -3.18 10.53
C PRO A 21 22.18 -2.00 9.68
N PRO A 22 21.36 -1.53 8.72
CA PRO A 22 21.78 -0.55 7.72
C PRO A 22 22.14 0.80 8.35
N GLY A 23 22.95 1.59 7.64
CA GLY A 23 23.19 3.00 7.96
C GLY A 23 21.90 3.81 7.98
N LEU A 24 21.88 4.92 8.74
CA LEU A 24 20.78 5.90 8.64
C LEU A 24 20.65 6.45 7.22
N LEU A 25 21.79 6.65 6.54
CA LEU A 25 21.83 7.08 5.15
C LEU A 25 21.28 6.02 4.19
N ASP A 26 21.61 4.74 4.40
CA ASP A 26 21.10 3.65 3.56
C ASP A 26 19.58 3.54 3.67
N LEU A 27 19.07 3.67 4.90
CA LEU A 27 17.63 3.69 5.17
C LEU A 27 16.96 4.88 4.47
N PHE A 28 17.52 6.08 4.62
CA PHE A 28 17.03 7.28 3.93
C PHE A 28 17.02 7.09 2.40
N LEU A 29 18.11 6.60 1.81
CA LEU A 29 18.21 6.39 0.37
C LEU A 29 17.23 5.33 -0.14
N ALA A 30 17.04 4.25 0.62
CA ALA A 30 16.10 3.20 0.26
C ALA A 30 14.67 3.75 0.21
N PHE A 31 14.21 4.44 1.26
CA PHE A 31 12.88 5.05 1.30
C PHE A 31 12.73 6.20 0.29
N ALA A 32 13.79 6.95 0.03
CA ALA A 32 13.79 7.97 -1.01
C ALA A 32 13.58 7.38 -2.40
N ARG A 33 14.27 6.29 -2.74
CA ARG A 33 14.09 5.61 -4.02
C ARG A 33 12.69 5.01 -4.15
N MET A 34 12.13 4.48 -3.07
CA MET A 34 10.76 3.96 -3.03
C MET A 34 9.72 5.05 -3.24
N SER A 35 9.91 6.23 -2.64
CA SER A 35 8.97 7.36 -2.76
C SER A 35 8.82 7.84 -4.21
N LEU A 36 9.90 7.80 -5.00
CA LEU A 36 9.90 8.17 -6.42
C LEU A 36 9.13 7.14 -7.28
N ALA A 37 9.02 5.90 -6.82
CA ALA A 37 8.19 4.85 -7.42
C ALA A 37 6.72 4.91 -6.96
N GLY A 38 6.30 6.08 -6.45
CA GLY A 38 5.01 6.44 -5.83
C GLY A 38 3.72 5.93 -6.50
N PHE A 39 3.74 5.73 -7.81
CA PHE A 39 2.54 5.53 -8.62
C PHE A 39 2.01 4.09 -8.49
N GLY A 40 1.20 3.86 -7.44
CA GLY A 40 0.39 2.63 -7.26
C GLY A 40 1.16 1.36 -6.90
N GLY A 41 2.49 1.43 -6.79
CA GLY A 41 3.36 0.27 -6.58
C GLY A 41 4.26 0.35 -5.34
N VAL A 42 4.19 1.42 -4.54
CA VAL A 42 5.15 1.67 -3.44
C VAL A 42 5.25 0.50 -2.47
N LEU A 43 4.13 -0.14 -2.13
CA LEU A 43 4.16 -1.31 -1.23
C LEU A 43 4.90 -2.50 -1.85
N VAL A 44 4.73 -2.73 -3.16
CA VAL A 44 5.44 -3.81 -3.88
C VAL A 44 6.93 -3.51 -3.93
N PHE A 45 7.30 -2.26 -4.21
CA PHE A 45 8.69 -1.81 -4.18
C PHE A 45 9.29 -1.87 -2.77
N ALA A 46 8.51 -1.53 -1.74
CA ALA A 46 8.94 -1.59 -0.35
C ALA A 46 9.19 -3.02 0.10
N ARG A 47 8.25 -3.94 -0.17
CA ARG A 47 8.43 -5.36 0.10
C ARG A 47 9.66 -5.90 -0.62
N ARG A 48 9.82 -5.58 -1.91
CA ARG A 48 10.96 -6.03 -2.71
C ARG A 48 12.29 -5.47 -2.19
N ALA A 49 12.34 -4.19 -1.85
CA ALA A 49 13.56 -3.57 -1.31
C ALA A 49 13.92 -4.17 0.05
N ILE A 50 12.97 -4.25 0.97
CA ILE A 50 13.21 -4.66 2.37
C ILE A 50 13.45 -6.17 2.48
N VAL A 51 12.64 -6.99 1.81
CA VAL A 51 12.65 -8.45 1.94
C VAL A 51 13.58 -9.12 0.92
N GLU A 52 13.49 -8.75 -0.36
CA GLU A 52 14.23 -9.45 -1.42
C GLU A 52 15.65 -8.87 -1.60
N GLN A 53 15.80 -7.55 -1.67
CA GLN A 53 17.08 -6.91 -2.01
C GLN A 53 17.99 -6.77 -0.80
N HIS A 54 17.48 -6.17 0.28
CA HIS A 54 18.29 -5.88 1.46
C HIS A 54 18.24 -6.96 2.53
N ARG A 55 17.22 -7.85 2.49
CA ARG A 55 17.01 -8.94 3.46
C ARG A 55 17.07 -8.43 4.91
N TRP A 56 16.53 -7.24 5.15
CA TRP A 56 16.45 -6.63 6.49
C TRP A 56 15.35 -7.26 7.35
N MET A 57 14.35 -7.86 6.71
CA MET A 57 13.26 -8.60 7.34
C MET A 57 12.86 -9.79 6.47
N THR A 58 12.31 -10.80 7.12
CA THR A 58 11.60 -11.90 6.45
C THR A 58 10.25 -11.43 5.88
N ALA A 59 9.67 -12.23 4.99
CA ALA A 59 8.35 -11.93 4.43
C ALA A 59 7.25 -11.91 5.51
N ASP A 60 7.36 -12.77 6.52
CA ASP A 60 6.38 -12.87 7.60
C ASP A 60 6.45 -11.67 8.53
N GLU A 61 7.65 -11.27 8.96
CA GLU A 61 7.82 -10.06 9.78
C GLU A 61 7.34 -8.80 9.04
N PHE A 62 7.56 -8.73 7.72
CA PHE A 62 7.04 -7.62 6.90
C PHE A 62 5.52 -7.58 6.94
N ASN A 63 4.87 -8.73 6.77
CA ASN A 63 3.41 -8.84 6.80
C ASN A 63 2.84 -8.50 8.18
N GLU A 64 3.48 -8.95 9.26
CA GLU A 64 3.09 -8.58 10.63
C GLU A 64 3.22 -7.07 10.87
N THR A 65 4.35 -6.49 10.47
CA THR A 65 4.59 -5.05 10.62
C THR A 65 3.61 -4.24 9.78
N PHE A 66 3.31 -4.69 8.57
CA PHE A 66 2.31 -4.07 7.72
C PHE A 66 0.89 -4.20 8.30
N ALA A 67 0.56 -5.34 8.90
CA ALA A 67 -0.71 -5.52 9.62
C ALA A 67 -0.84 -4.55 10.80
N LEU A 68 0.24 -4.32 11.56
CA LEU A 68 0.26 -3.29 12.61
C LEU A 68 -0.03 -1.88 12.05
N CYS A 69 0.45 -1.58 10.85
CA CYS A 69 0.22 -0.28 10.20
C CYS A 69 -1.25 -0.02 9.86
N HIS A 70 -2.09 -1.05 9.75
CA HIS A 70 -3.54 -0.90 9.56
C HIS A 70 -4.29 -0.44 10.81
N PHE A 71 -3.72 -0.64 12.00
CA PHE A 71 -4.30 -0.16 13.26
C PHE A 71 -3.94 1.30 13.55
N LEU A 72 -2.84 1.78 12.95
CA LEU A 72 -2.38 3.16 13.11
C LEU A 72 -3.20 4.09 12.20
N PRO A 73 -3.68 5.24 12.70
CA PRO A 73 -4.35 6.21 11.85
C PRO A 73 -3.36 6.78 10.82
N GLY A 74 -3.84 7.00 9.60
CA GLY A 74 -3.05 7.61 8.52
C GLY A 74 -2.61 6.64 7.42
N PRO A 75 -1.70 7.07 6.53
CA PRO A 75 -1.29 6.27 5.39
C PRO A 75 -0.40 5.09 5.82
N ASN A 76 -0.83 3.86 5.52
CA ASN A 76 -0.11 2.64 5.94
C ASN A 76 1.37 2.61 5.56
N ILE A 77 1.74 3.15 4.38
CA ILE A 77 3.13 3.17 3.91
C ILE A 77 3.99 4.14 4.74
N VAL A 78 3.41 5.26 5.18
CA VAL A 78 4.09 6.22 6.05
C VAL A 78 4.30 5.60 7.42
N ASN A 79 3.25 4.98 7.98
CA ASN A 79 3.34 4.26 9.24
C ASN A 79 4.39 3.14 9.18
N LEU A 80 4.42 2.38 8.08
CA LEU A 80 5.40 1.34 7.84
C LEU A 80 6.82 1.90 7.83
N SER A 81 7.07 3.04 7.18
CA SER A 81 8.41 3.66 7.16
C SER A 81 8.91 4.01 8.56
N VAL A 82 8.04 4.58 9.39
CA VAL A 82 8.39 4.97 10.77
C VAL A 82 8.62 3.74 11.63
N VAL A 83 7.70 2.78 11.63
CA VAL A 83 7.79 1.56 12.45
C VAL A 83 9.00 0.74 12.04
N PHE A 84 9.19 0.50 10.74
CA PHE A 84 10.34 -0.22 10.20
C PHE A 84 11.66 0.47 10.54
N GLY A 85 11.76 1.77 10.25
CA GLY A 85 12.97 2.54 10.56
C GLY A 85 13.26 2.56 12.07
N SER A 86 12.22 2.62 12.89
CA SER A 86 12.35 2.60 14.35
C SER A 86 12.85 1.26 14.90
N ARG A 87 12.48 0.14 14.26
CA ARG A 87 12.98 -1.19 14.64
C ARG A 87 14.47 -1.36 14.35
N LEU A 88 14.98 -0.74 13.29
CA LEU A 88 16.39 -0.92 12.88
C LEU A 88 17.38 -0.02 13.64
N ARG A 89 17.03 1.25 13.90
CA ARG A 89 17.93 2.22 14.53
C ARG A 89 17.24 3.13 15.57
N GLY A 90 16.15 2.67 16.17
CA GLY A 90 15.36 3.47 17.11
C GLY A 90 14.77 4.72 16.45
N ILE A 91 14.46 5.74 17.24
CA ILE A 91 13.77 6.96 16.79
C ILE A 91 14.47 7.61 15.59
N ALA A 92 15.82 7.64 15.59
CA ALA A 92 16.61 8.20 14.49
C ALA A 92 16.38 7.47 13.16
N GLY A 93 16.26 6.14 13.19
CA GLY A 93 15.93 5.36 12.00
C GLY A 93 14.50 5.61 11.51
N GLY A 94 13.54 5.74 12.43
CA GLY A 94 12.15 6.09 12.08
C GLY A 94 12.05 7.45 11.39
N VAL A 95 12.76 8.46 11.91
CA VAL A 95 12.82 9.80 11.30
C VAL A 95 13.54 9.76 9.95
N ALA A 96 14.64 9.02 9.81
CA ALA A 96 15.37 8.90 8.55
C ALA A 96 14.53 8.22 7.45
N ALA A 97 13.82 7.14 7.77
CA ALA A 97 12.93 6.46 6.83
C ALA A 97 11.74 7.34 6.43
N PHE A 98 11.12 8.01 7.40
CA PHE A 98 10.03 8.96 7.15
C PHE A 98 10.47 10.14 6.29
N ALA A 99 11.61 10.75 6.62
CA ALA A 99 12.20 11.84 5.84
C ALA A 99 12.57 11.36 4.44
N GLY A 100 13.15 10.16 4.29
CA GLY A 100 13.42 9.56 2.99
C GLY A 100 12.15 9.36 2.17
N LEU A 101 11.04 8.97 2.81
CA LEU A 101 9.77 8.77 2.11
C LEU A 101 9.11 10.10 1.68
N LEU A 102 9.18 11.14 2.51
CA LEU A 102 8.45 12.40 2.27
C LEU A 102 9.27 13.47 1.54
N LEU A 103 10.56 13.64 1.87
CA LEU A 103 11.36 14.73 1.34
C LEU A 103 11.47 14.73 -0.19
N PRO A 104 11.78 13.61 -0.88
CA PRO A 104 11.93 13.63 -2.32
C PRO A 104 10.67 14.09 -3.08
N PRO A 105 9.47 13.52 -2.84
CA PRO A 105 8.27 13.98 -3.53
C PRO A 105 7.88 15.41 -3.12
N THR A 106 8.04 15.78 -1.85
CA THR A 106 7.77 17.17 -1.40
C THR A 106 8.71 18.17 -2.06
N LEU A 107 10.00 17.86 -2.19
CA LEU A 107 10.98 18.72 -2.84
C LEU A 107 10.68 18.87 -4.33
N ILE A 108 10.39 17.76 -5.02
CA ILE A 108 10.00 17.77 -6.45
C ILE A 108 8.77 18.65 -6.66
N MET A 109 7.73 18.46 -5.83
CA MET A 109 6.51 19.27 -5.92
C MET A 109 6.76 20.74 -5.62
N THR A 110 7.61 21.05 -4.63
CA THR A 110 7.94 22.44 -4.28
C THR A 110 8.69 23.13 -5.42
N VAL A 111 9.69 22.47 -5.99
CA VAL A 111 10.46 22.99 -7.14
C VAL A 111 9.52 23.21 -8.34
N LEU A 112 8.64 22.25 -8.62
CA LEU A 112 7.68 22.36 -9.72
C LEU A 112 6.66 23.49 -9.48
N ALA A 113 6.21 23.67 -8.24
CA ALA A 113 5.31 24.76 -7.87
C ALA A 113 5.98 26.14 -8.02
N ILE A 114 7.24 26.30 -7.59
CA ILE A 114 8.01 27.53 -7.78
C ILE A 114 8.21 27.81 -9.27
N ALA A 115 8.57 26.79 -10.05
CA ALA A 115 8.72 26.91 -11.50
C ALA A 115 7.39 27.35 -12.15
N TYR A 116 6.27 26.75 -11.74
CA TYR A 116 4.95 27.13 -12.22
C TYR A 116 4.58 28.57 -11.84
N ALA A 117 4.89 29.02 -10.62
CA ALA A 117 4.64 30.40 -10.20
C ALA A 117 5.46 31.44 -10.99
N ARG A 118 6.63 31.07 -11.51
CA ARG A 118 7.51 31.96 -12.29
C ARG A 118 7.24 31.93 -13.80
N PHE A 119 6.87 30.77 -14.34
CA PHE A 119 6.77 30.54 -15.79
C PHE A 119 5.35 30.15 -16.25
N GLY A 120 4.36 30.23 -15.36
CA GLY A 120 2.98 29.78 -15.59
C GLY A 120 2.23 30.51 -16.71
N ASP A 121 2.63 31.74 -17.03
CA ASP A 121 2.05 32.54 -18.13
C ASP A 121 2.52 32.11 -19.52
N LEU A 122 3.52 31.22 -19.62
CA LEU A 122 3.92 30.65 -20.90
C LEU A 122 2.85 29.64 -21.36
N ASP A 123 2.19 29.94 -22.49
CA ASP A 123 1.22 29.05 -23.13
C ASP A 123 1.75 27.63 -23.35
N VAL A 124 3.05 27.50 -23.61
CA VAL A 124 3.73 26.21 -23.77
C VAL A 124 3.67 25.40 -22.47
N LEU A 125 3.98 26.00 -21.32
CA LEU A 125 3.98 25.32 -20.04
C LEU A 125 2.55 24.88 -19.65
N ARG A 126 1.57 25.75 -19.90
CA ARG A 126 0.14 25.43 -19.66
C ARG A 126 -0.34 24.24 -20.49
N ARG A 127 0.05 24.17 -21.77
CA ARG A 127 -0.27 23.02 -22.65
C ARG A 127 0.45 21.74 -22.21
N SER A 128 1.71 21.82 -21.82
CA SER A 128 2.46 20.67 -21.29
C SER A 128 1.85 20.10 -20.01
N LEU A 129 1.49 20.96 -19.06
CA LEU A 129 0.81 20.57 -17.81
C LEU A 129 -0.56 19.94 -18.06
N ALA A 130 -1.31 20.44 -19.03
CA ALA A 130 -2.56 19.82 -19.46
C ALA A 130 -2.31 18.41 -20.02
N GLY A 131 -1.28 18.23 -20.84
CA GLY A 131 -0.86 16.91 -21.34
C GLY A 131 -0.47 15.94 -20.21
N ILE A 132 0.31 16.40 -19.22
CA ILE A 132 0.69 15.62 -18.04
C ILE A 132 -0.55 15.23 -17.23
N SER A 133 -1.52 16.15 -17.09
CA SER A 133 -2.78 15.89 -16.39
C SER A 133 -3.62 14.83 -17.12
N CYS A 134 -3.72 14.89 -18.45
CA CYS A 134 -4.36 13.85 -19.24
C CYS A 134 -3.66 12.48 -19.08
N ALA A 135 -2.33 12.45 -19.07
CA ALA A 135 -1.56 11.23 -18.83
C ALA A 135 -1.82 10.66 -17.41
N ALA A 136 -1.88 11.53 -16.39
CA ALA A 136 -2.20 11.13 -15.03
C ALA A 136 -3.61 10.54 -14.90
N VAL A 137 -4.61 11.14 -15.58
CA VAL A 137 -5.97 10.60 -15.66
C VAL A 137 -5.98 9.24 -16.37
N GLY A 138 -5.26 9.10 -17.48
CA GLY A 138 -5.12 7.82 -18.19
C GLY A 138 -4.49 6.73 -17.32
N LEU A 139 -3.44 7.07 -16.56
CA LEU A 139 -2.82 6.16 -15.60
C LEU A 139 -3.79 5.76 -14.48
N LEU A 140 -4.55 6.71 -13.94
CA LEU A 140 -5.56 6.44 -12.92
C LEU A 140 -6.62 5.46 -13.44
N ILE A 141 -7.13 5.71 -14.65
CA ILE A 141 -8.06 4.81 -15.33
C ILE A 141 -7.44 3.41 -15.50
N ALA A 142 -6.19 3.32 -15.97
CA ALA A 142 -5.50 2.04 -16.14
C ALA A 142 -5.37 1.26 -14.82
N VAL A 143 -5.06 1.94 -13.70
CA VAL A 143 -4.99 1.32 -12.36
C VAL A 143 -6.38 0.80 -11.94
N VAL A 144 -7.44 1.59 -12.13
CA VAL A 144 -8.81 1.18 -11.82
C VAL A 144 -9.19 -0.05 -12.64
N PHE A 145 -8.95 -0.07 -13.95
CA PHE A 145 -9.20 -1.24 -14.79
C PHE A 145 -8.39 -2.47 -14.36
N ARG A 146 -7.13 -2.28 -13.99
CA ARG A 146 -6.28 -3.36 -13.48
C ARG A 146 -6.82 -3.96 -12.18
N MET A 147 -7.37 -3.14 -11.28
CA MET A 147 -8.01 -3.62 -10.05
C MET A 147 -9.40 -4.24 -10.30
N MET A 148 -10.11 -3.78 -11.32
CA MET A 148 -11.43 -4.30 -11.71
C MET A 148 -11.34 -5.64 -12.46
N THR A 149 -10.29 -5.85 -13.26
CA THR A 149 -10.15 -7.05 -14.13
C THR A 149 -10.28 -8.39 -13.36
N PRO A 150 -9.63 -8.59 -12.19
CA PRO A 150 -9.80 -9.81 -11.40
C PRO A 150 -11.22 -10.02 -10.89
N LEU A 151 -11.95 -8.94 -10.59
CA LEU A 151 -13.33 -8.99 -10.12
C LEU A 151 -14.26 -9.42 -11.27
N LEU A 152 -14.06 -8.86 -12.47
CA LEU A 152 -14.82 -9.23 -13.67
C LEU A 152 -14.57 -10.69 -14.09
N LYS A 153 -13.32 -11.17 -13.97
CA LYS A 153 -12.93 -12.55 -14.33
C LYS A 153 -13.59 -13.61 -13.45
N ARG A 154 -13.93 -13.29 -12.20
CA ARG A 154 -14.67 -14.23 -11.33
C ARG A 154 -16.11 -14.45 -11.81
N MET A 155 -16.64 -13.56 -12.66
CA MET A 155 -17.99 -13.62 -13.25
C MET A 155 -19.10 -13.88 -12.22
N ASP A 156 -18.89 -13.56 -10.95
CA ASP A 156 -19.91 -13.68 -9.91
C ASP A 156 -20.98 -12.60 -10.18
N PRO A 157 -22.20 -12.97 -10.62
CA PRO A 157 -23.22 -12.00 -11.03
C PRO A 157 -23.61 -11.08 -9.87
N LEU A 158 -23.53 -11.60 -8.65
CA LEU A 158 -23.81 -10.85 -7.43
C LEU A 158 -22.76 -9.76 -7.16
N ALA A 159 -21.47 -10.08 -7.38
CA ALA A 159 -20.38 -9.12 -7.24
C ALA A 159 -20.47 -8.01 -8.30
N LEU A 160 -20.86 -8.37 -9.53
CA LEU A 160 -21.09 -7.41 -10.62
C LEU A 160 -22.24 -6.43 -10.30
N ILE A 161 -23.38 -6.94 -9.81
CA ILE A 161 -24.53 -6.11 -9.42
C ILE A 161 -24.16 -5.16 -8.27
N LEU A 162 -23.48 -5.67 -7.24
CA LEU A 162 -22.99 -4.84 -6.12
C LEU A 162 -22.00 -3.77 -6.59
N MET A 163 -21.05 -4.15 -7.43
CA MET A 163 -20.07 -3.23 -7.99
C MET A 163 -20.76 -2.08 -8.75
N LEU A 164 -21.71 -2.41 -9.63
CA LEU A 164 -22.46 -1.41 -10.39
C LEU A 164 -23.34 -0.54 -9.48
N GLY A 165 -24.01 -1.14 -8.48
CA GLY A 165 -24.85 -0.43 -7.52
C GLY A 165 -24.07 0.56 -6.67
N VAL A 166 -22.91 0.16 -6.15
CA VAL A 166 -22.01 1.04 -5.39
C VAL A 166 -21.45 2.16 -6.28
N PHE A 167 -21.08 1.85 -7.52
CA PHE A 167 -20.61 2.84 -8.48
C PHE A 167 -21.69 3.88 -8.81
N LEU A 168 -22.94 3.49 -9.01
CA LEU A 168 -24.05 4.43 -9.22
C LEU A 168 -24.32 5.28 -7.97
N ALA A 169 -24.36 4.65 -6.79
CA ALA A 169 -24.64 5.33 -5.53
C ALA A 169 -23.62 6.43 -5.21
N ILE A 170 -22.32 6.16 -5.43
CA ILE A 170 -21.25 7.10 -5.13
C ILE A 170 -20.98 8.03 -6.32
N GLY A 171 -20.86 7.48 -7.53
CA GLY A 171 -20.45 8.23 -8.72
C GLY A 171 -21.54 9.13 -9.29
N VAL A 172 -22.79 8.65 -9.32
CA VAL A 172 -23.92 9.38 -9.92
C VAL A 172 -24.73 10.11 -8.85
N LEU A 173 -25.13 9.39 -7.79
CA LEU A 173 -25.97 9.96 -6.73
C LEU A 173 -25.16 10.78 -5.70
N ARG A 174 -23.82 10.72 -5.74
CA ARG A 174 -22.91 11.45 -4.83
C ARG A 174 -23.24 11.25 -3.36
N LEU A 175 -23.72 10.06 -3.00
CA LEU A 175 -24.03 9.72 -1.62
C LEU A 175 -22.75 9.69 -0.77
N PRO A 176 -22.82 10.07 0.52
CA PRO A 176 -21.66 10.07 1.38
C PRO A 176 -21.09 8.65 1.51
N LEU A 177 -19.78 8.51 1.28
CA LEU A 177 -19.06 7.23 1.34
C LEU A 177 -19.38 6.39 2.59
N PRO A 178 -19.47 6.96 3.81
CA PRO A 178 -19.80 6.18 5.00
C PRO A 178 -21.17 5.51 4.92
N ALA A 179 -22.18 6.20 4.38
CA ALA A 179 -23.54 5.65 4.26
C ALA A 179 -23.60 4.51 3.24
N VAL A 180 -22.93 4.67 2.10
CA VAL A 180 -22.88 3.61 1.08
C VAL A 180 -22.12 2.39 1.63
N LEU A 181 -21.01 2.58 2.35
CA LEU A 181 -20.29 1.46 2.97
C LEU A 181 -21.16 0.73 4.01
N LEU A 182 -21.86 1.46 4.86
CA LEU A 182 -22.71 0.89 5.91
C LEU A 182 -23.83 0.00 5.36
N VAL A 183 -24.33 0.27 4.15
CA VAL A 183 -25.37 -0.55 3.51
C VAL A 183 -24.75 -1.63 2.62
N ALA A 184 -23.75 -1.28 1.81
CA ALA A 184 -23.17 -2.20 0.83
C ALA A 184 -22.43 -3.38 1.47
N ILE A 185 -21.72 -3.15 2.58
CA ILE A 185 -20.97 -4.21 3.28
C ILE A 185 -21.89 -5.31 3.82
N PRO A 186 -22.93 -5.03 4.64
CA PRO A 186 -23.82 -6.07 5.14
C PRO A 186 -24.65 -6.73 4.03
N VAL A 187 -25.08 -5.98 3.01
CA VAL A 187 -25.76 -6.55 1.84
C VAL A 187 -24.84 -7.51 1.09
N SER A 188 -23.58 -7.16 0.89
CA SER A 188 -22.59 -8.03 0.24
C SER A 188 -22.32 -9.30 1.03
N ILE A 189 -22.15 -9.20 2.36
CA ILE A 189 -21.90 -10.34 3.23
C ILE A 189 -23.12 -11.27 3.28
N GLY A 190 -24.30 -10.70 3.49
CA GLY A 190 -25.56 -11.45 3.54
C GLY A 190 -25.81 -12.19 2.23
N ALA A 191 -25.74 -11.47 1.10
CA ALA A 191 -25.94 -12.05 -0.21
C ALA A 191 -24.95 -13.20 -0.52
N THR A 192 -23.67 -13.03 -0.18
CA THR A 192 -22.64 -14.08 -0.34
C THR A 192 -22.93 -15.31 0.55
N TYR A 193 -23.36 -15.09 1.80
CA TYR A 193 -23.71 -16.15 2.74
C TYR A 193 -24.94 -16.95 2.29
N PHE A 194 -26.00 -16.27 1.83
CA PHE A 194 -27.23 -16.92 1.34
C PHE A 194 -27.01 -17.73 0.05
N LEU A 195 -26.18 -17.24 -0.88
CA LEU A 195 -25.86 -18.00 -2.10
C LEU A 195 -25.00 -19.23 -1.80
N ARG A 196 -23.99 -19.13 -0.93
CA ARG A 196 -23.16 -20.28 -0.54
C ARG A 196 -23.96 -21.34 0.21
N ARG A 197 -24.96 -20.92 1.00
CA ARG A 197 -25.88 -21.85 1.69
C ARG A 197 -26.82 -22.58 0.73
N LYS A 198 -27.24 -21.95 -0.37
CA LYS A 198 -28.08 -22.58 -1.42
C LYS A 198 -27.32 -23.54 -2.34
N VAL A 199 -26.00 -23.42 -2.45
CA VAL A 199 -25.17 -24.33 -3.26
C VAL A 199 -24.72 -25.57 -2.45
N ALA A 200 -24.74 -25.49 -1.12
CA ALA A 200 -24.37 -26.58 -0.21
C ALA A 200 -25.55 -27.45 0.27
N ALA A 201 -26.78 -27.16 -0.18
CA ALA A 201 -28.01 -27.89 0.12
C ALA A 201 -28.61 -28.46 -1.16
#